data_AF-A0A5B0FMR4-F1
#
_entry.id   AF-A0A5B0FMR4-F1
#
_cell.length_a   1.000
_cell.length_b   1.000
_cell.length_c   1.000
_cell.angle_alpha   90.00
_cell.angle_beta   90.00
_cell.angle_gamma   90.00
#
_symmetry.space_group_name_H-M   'P 1'
#
loop_
_entity.id
_entity.type
_entity.pdbx_description
1 polymer ?
#
loop_
_entity_poly.entity_id
_entity_poly.type
_entity_poly.pdbx_seq_one_letter_code
_entity_poly.pdbx_strand_id
1 'polypeptide(L)'
;MDFYRCLDTISPTTQQILLWAYDLDMYLTEQDEDLTLLSNRYIAILLRLSCDDKCPKQHYCFSILKHHIQHLLGQRDHTNIQESIAIFDQFGIVTNTAIRDWLSDFKWMAHLVATPRELTFSEAQKIAKFIIGSENDLTTPTITCITNSGYFRYEQVFDVYRDFLYINTLTSDWKYSHMIPLDCM
;
A
#
# COMPACT_ATOMS: atom_id res chain seq x y z
N MET A 1 14.80 32.57 -2.63
CA MET A 1 14.52 31.52 -3.62
C MET A 1 15.33 30.34 -3.18
N ASP A 2 14.72 29.42 -2.45
CA ASP A 2 15.40 28.19 -2.08
C ASP A 2 15.44 27.31 -3.32
N PHE A 3 16.66 27.03 -3.78
CA PHE A 3 16.92 26.15 -4.91
C PHE A 3 16.72 24.71 -4.43
N TYR A 4 15.55 24.13 -4.65
CA TYR A 4 15.38 22.69 -4.48
C TYR A 4 16.16 21.93 -5.56
N ARG A 5 16.60 20.71 -5.25
CA ARG A 5 17.41 19.88 -6.16
C ARG A 5 16.54 18.77 -6.73
N CYS A 6 16.31 18.77 -8.04
CA CYS A 6 15.58 17.70 -8.71
C CYS A 6 16.58 16.80 -9.46
N LEU A 7 16.47 15.48 -9.31
CA LEU A 7 17.25 14.51 -10.10
C LEU A 7 16.66 14.27 -11.50
N ASP A 8 15.41 14.67 -11.71
CA ASP A 8 14.62 14.57 -12.96
C ASP A 8 14.76 13.19 -13.64
N THR A 9 14.44 12.13 -12.90
CA THR A 9 14.55 10.75 -13.39
C THR A 9 13.30 9.93 -13.12
N ILE A 10 12.73 9.37 -14.18
CA ILE A 10 11.58 8.45 -14.15
C ILE A 10 11.95 7.00 -13.82
N SER A 11 13.25 6.71 -13.63
CA SER A 11 13.74 5.36 -13.34
C SER A 11 15.01 5.41 -12.50
N PRO A 12 14.92 5.93 -11.26
CA PRO A 12 16.08 6.15 -10.42
C PRO A 12 16.83 4.85 -10.11
N THR A 13 18.14 4.97 -10.03
CA THR A 13 19.01 3.92 -9.48
C THR A 13 18.88 3.88 -7.96
N THR A 14 19.26 2.76 -7.34
CA THR A 14 19.30 2.64 -5.87
C THR A 14 20.17 3.73 -5.22
N GLN A 15 21.25 4.14 -5.87
CA GLN A 15 22.10 5.22 -5.37
C GLN A 15 21.40 6.58 -5.42
N GLN A 16 20.62 6.87 -6.47
CA GLN A 16 19.81 8.09 -6.55
C GLN A 16 18.72 8.10 -5.47
N ILE A 17 18.06 6.96 -5.22
CA ILE A 17 17.08 6.83 -4.13
C ILE A 17 17.74 7.07 -2.77
N LEU A 18 18.95 6.55 -2.55
CA LEU A 18 19.69 6.80 -1.31
C LEU A 18 20.01 8.29 -1.12
N LEU A 19 20.47 8.99 -2.16
CA LEU A 19 20.74 10.43 -2.09
C LEU A 19 19.46 11.21 -1.79
N TRP A 20 18.40 10.92 -2.52
CA TRP A 20 17.09 11.54 -2.34
C TRP A 20 16.52 11.32 -0.94
N ALA A 21 16.61 10.10 -0.41
CA ALA A 21 16.01 9.76 0.89
C ALA A 21 16.65 10.52 2.06
N TYR A 22 17.91 10.92 1.91
CA TYR A 22 18.73 11.56 2.94
C TYR A 22 18.86 13.08 2.80
N ASP A 23 18.39 13.67 1.71
CA ASP A 23 18.39 15.11 1.47
C ASP A 23 16.93 15.60 1.43
N LEU A 24 16.50 16.38 2.45
CA LEU A 24 15.11 16.85 2.56
C LEU A 24 14.68 17.76 1.40
N ASP A 25 15.64 18.48 0.80
CA ASP A 25 15.39 19.45 -0.27
C ASP A 25 15.59 18.83 -1.67
N MET A 26 15.84 17.52 -1.72
CA MET A 26 15.99 16.76 -2.96
C MET A 26 14.69 16.05 -3.34
N TYR A 27 14.33 16.19 -4.61
CA TYR A 27 13.22 15.51 -5.28
C TYR A 27 13.75 14.59 -6.39
N LEU A 28 13.11 13.45 -6.61
CA LEU A 28 13.39 12.55 -7.73
C LEU A 28 12.86 13.13 -9.04
N THR A 29 11.65 13.70 -8.99
CA THR A 29 10.93 14.29 -10.12
C THR A 29 10.18 15.54 -9.63
N GLU A 30 9.85 16.46 -10.53
CA GLU A 30 9.10 17.68 -10.17
C GLU A 30 7.63 17.39 -9.80
N GLN A 31 7.09 16.26 -10.27
CA GLN A 31 5.73 15.79 -10.03
C GLN A 31 5.70 14.27 -9.91
N ASP A 32 4.68 13.74 -9.23
CA ASP A 32 4.38 12.30 -9.16
C ASP A 32 5.58 11.42 -8.74
N GLU A 33 6.36 11.92 -7.78
CA GLU A 33 7.56 11.27 -7.26
C GLU A 33 7.27 9.87 -6.69
N ASP A 34 6.15 9.73 -5.99
CA ASP A 34 5.70 8.45 -5.45
C ASP A 34 5.36 7.45 -6.55
N LEU A 35 4.68 7.88 -7.62
CA LEU A 35 4.34 7.03 -8.77
C LEU A 35 5.58 6.43 -9.43
N THR A 36 6.69 7.18 -9.46
CA THR A 36 7.98 6.69 -9.99
C THR A 36 8.54 5.52 -9.17
N LEU A 37 8.14 5.40 -7.91
CA LEU A 37 8.63 4.40 -6.96
C LEU A 37 7.63 3.25 -6.69
N LEU A 38 6.42 3.26 -7.31
CA LEU A 38 5.43 2.18 -7.21
C LEU A 38 5.82 0.96 -8.07
N SER A 39 6.91 0.29 -7.70
CA SER A 39 7.43 -0.90 -8.39
C SER A 39 8.14 -1.87 -7.45
N ASN A 40 8.02 -3.18 -7.72
CA ASN A 40 8.73 -4.23 -7.00
C ASN A 40 10.25 -4.03 -6.99
N ARG A 41 10.80 -3.40 -8.04
CA ARG A 41 12.22 -3.05 -8.14
C ARG A 41 12.72 -2.25 -6.93
N TYR A 42 11.86 -1.44 -6.32
CA TYR A 42 12.24 -0.52 -5.25
C TYR A 42 11.86 -1.01 -3.85
N ILE A 43 11.12 -2.12 -3.72
CA ILE A 43 10.68 -2.66 -2.42
C ILE A 43 11.85 -2.81 -1.44
N ALA A 44 12.95 -3.42 -1.88
CA ALA A 44 14.09 -3.68 -1.02
C ALA A 44 14.73 -2.40 -0.46
N ILE A 45 14.89 -1.36 -1.29
CA ILE A 45 15.50 -0.10 -0.85
C ILE A 45 14.52 0.72 -0.02
N LEU A 46 13.24 0.75 -0.39
CA LEU A 46 12.21 1.47 0.37
C LEU A 46 12.05 0.85 1.76
N LEU A 47 11.97 -0.48 1.88
CA LEU A 47 11.90 -1.15 3.18
C LEU A 47 13.12 -0.83 4.05
N ARG A 48 14.32 -0.81 3.45
CA ARG A 48 15.55 -0.43 4.16
C ARG A 48 15.47 0.98 4.73
N LEU A 49 15.07 1.93 3.90
CA LEU A 49 14.96 3.33 4.30
C LEU A 49 13.85 3.54 5.33
N SER A 50 12.75 2.80 5.24
CA SER A 50 11.67 2.81 6.23
C SER A 50 12.07 2.24 7.59
N CYS A 51 13.11 1.40 7.64
CA CYS A 51 13.64 0.84 8.88
C CYS A 51 14.83 1.64 9.45
N ASP A 52 15.26 2.69 8.76
CA ASP A 52 16.44 3.47 9.13
C ASP A 52 16.02 4.75 9.88
N ASP A 53 16.22 4.77 11.20
CA ASP A 53 15.85 5.90 12.06
C ASP A 53 16.65 7.19 11.77
N LYS A 54 17.70 7.10 10.94
CA LYS A 54 18.47 8.27 10.48
C LYS A 54 17.98 8.82 9.15
N CYS A 55 17.08 8.10 8.46
CA CYS A 55 16.53 8.53 7.18
C CYS A 55 15.45 9.62 7.41
N PRO A 56 15.68 10.87 6.95
CA PRO A 56 14.67 11.94 7.09
C PRO A 56 13.35 11.61 6.40
N LYS A 57 13.39 10.86 5.29
CA LYS A 57 12.22 10.43 4.52
C LYS A 57 11.71 9.03 4.92
N GLN A 58 12.06 8.50 6.09
CA GLN A 58 11.68 7.16 6.56
C GLN A 58 10.18 6.88 6.42
N HIS A 59 9.34 7.78 6.93
CA HIS A 59 7.88 7.66 6.87
C HIS A 59 7.34 7.72 5.44
N TYR A 60 7.90 8.59 4.61
CA TYR A 60 7.49 8.72 3.22
C TYR A 60 7.88 7.50 2.38
N CYS A 61 9.06 6.94 2.59
CA CYS A 61 9.44 5.65 2.00
C CYS A 61 8.44 4.54 2.39
N PHE A 62 7.96 4.56 3.64
CA PHE A 62 7.01 3.56 4.10
C PHE A 62 5.62 3.77 3.51
N SER A 63 5.14 5.00 3.36
CA SER A 63 3.85 5.29 2.73
C SER A 63 3.83 4.87 1.25
N ILE A 64 4.91 5.10 0.51
CA ILE A 64 5.06 4.62 -0.88
C ILE A 64 4.98 3.08 -0.93
N LEU A 65 5.72 2.42 -0.03
CA LEU A 65 5.72 0.96 0.05
C LEU A 65 4.33 0.39 0.37
N LYS A 66 3.61 1.01 1.31
CA LYS A 66 2.23 0.63 1.64
C LYS A 66 1.31 0.79 0.44
N HIS A 67 1.34 1.94 -0.23
CA HIS A 67 0.51 2.22 -1.38
C HIS A 67 0.74 1.17 -2.47
N HIS A 68 2.01 0.90 -2.80
CA HIS A 68 2.36 -0.12 -3.78
C HIS A 68 1.76 -1.49 -3.44
N ILE A 69 1.93 -1.95 -2.20
CA ILE A 69 1.38 -3.23 -1.75
C ILE A 69 -0.15 -3.27 -1.71
N GLN A 70 -0.80 -2.17 -1.30
CA GLN A 70 -2.25 -2.04 -1.33
C GLN A 70 -2.78 -2.13 -2.76
N HIS A 71 -2.08 -1.51 -3.71
CA HIS A 71 -2.41 -1.59 -5.14
C HIS A 71 -2.31 -3.03 -5.66
N LEU A 72 -1.19 -3.72 -5.39
CA LEU A 72 -1.00 -5.11 -5.78
C LEU A 72 -2.08 -6.03 -5.19
N LEU A 73 -2.40 -5.87 -3.91
CA LEU A 73 -3.46 -6.65 -3.25
C LEU A 73 -4.85 -6.30 -3.77
N GLY A 74 -5.14 -5.03 -4.01
CA GLY A 74 -6.42 -4.56 -4.55
C GLY A 74 -6.71 -5.13 -5.94
N GLN A 75 -5.68 -5.28 -6.77
CA GLN A 75 -5.75 -5.92 -8.08
C GLN A 75 -5.57 -7.44 -8.04
N ARG A 76 -5.16 -8.00 -6.89
CA ARG A 76 -4.76 -9.40 -6.72
C ARG A 76 -3.71 -9.84 -7.76
N ASP A 77 -2.70 -9.01 -7.99
CA ASP A 77 -1.60 -9.32 -8.91
C ASP A 77 -0.72 -10.43 -8.32
N HIS A 78 -1.07 -11.68 -8.61
CA HIS A 78 -0.40 -12.86 -8.07
C HIS A 78 1.11 -12.85 -8.30
N THR A 79 1.57 -12.43 -9.48
CA THR A 79 2.99 -12.47 -9.85
C THR A 79 3.77 -11.47 -8.99
N ASN A 80 3.33 -10.21 -8.98
CA ASN A 80 4.03 -9.16 -8.24
C ASN A 80 3.88 -9.31 -6.72
N ILE A 81 2.79 -9.91 -6.23
CA ILE A 81 2.64 -10.26 -4.81
C ILE A 81 3.68 -11.31 -4.39
N GLN A 82 3.86 -12.38 -5.18
CA GLN A 82 4.83 -13.44 -4.86
C GLN A 82 6.28 -12.93 -4.92
N GLU A 83 6.60 -12.09 -5.91
CA GLU A 83 7.90 -11.42 -5.97
C GLU A 83 8.13 -10.53 -4.74
N SER A 84 7.13 -9.75 -4.32
CA SER A 84 7.20 -8.93 -3.10
C SER A 84 7.50 -9.77 -1.85
N ILE A 85 6.82 -10.91 -1.69
CA ILE A 85 7.08 -11.85 -0.58
C ILE A 85 8.54 -12.30 -0.61
N ALA A 86 9.04 -12.72 -1.77
CA ALA A 86 10.41 -13.20 -1.92
C ALA A 86 11.45 -12.11 -1.55
N ILE A 87 11.18 -10.84 -1.92
CA ILE A 87 12.03 -9.70 -1.54
C ILE A 87 12.00 -9.48 -0.02
N PHE A 88 10.82 -9.51 0.60
CA PHE A 88 10.69 -9.32 2.04
C PHE A 88 11.35 -10.43 2.86
N ASP A 89 11.30 -11.68 2.39
CA ASP A 89 11.93 -12.82 3.06
C ASP A 89 13.46 -12.73 3.06
N GLN A 90 14.06 -12.03 2.09
CA GLN A 90 15.50 -11.77 2.04
C GLN A 90 15.97 -10.68 3.00
N PHE A 91 15.06 -9.83 3.49
CA PHE A 91 15.41 -8.62 4.24
C PHE A 91 15.85 -8.89 5.69
N GLY A 92 15.58 -10.09 6.21
CA GLY A 92 15.93 -10.49 7.57
C GLY A 92 14.97 -9.94 8.63
N ILE A 93 15.46 -9.73 9.85
CA ILE A 93 14.63 -9.33 10.99
C ILE A 93 14.34 -7.83 10.94
N VAL A 94 13.06 -7.48 10.79
CA VAL A 94 12.56 -6.10 10.91
C VAL A 94 12.32 -5.77 12.39
N THR A 95 13.05 -4.77 12.90
CA THR A 95 12.98 -4.34 14.30
C THR A 95 11.82 -3.40 14.58
N ASN A 96 11.45 -2.57 13.61
CA ASN A 96 10.31 -1.66 13.73
C ASN A 96 8.99 -2.45 13.83
N THR A 97 8.28 -2.31 14.95
CA THR A 97 7.08 -3.10 15.23
C THR A 97 5.95 -2.80 14.26
N ALA A 98 5.72 -1.53 13.90
CA ALA A 98 4.66 -1.16 12.97
C ALA A 98 4.89 -1.74 11.57
N ILE A 99 6.13 -1.72 11.09
CA ILE A 99 6.48 -2.32 9.79
C ILE A 99 6.37 -3.85 9.85
N ARG A 100 6.80 -4.48 10.95
CA ARG A 100 6.69 -5.92 11.15
C ARG A 100 5.23 -6.38 11.15
N ASP A 101 4.36 -5.67 11.86
CA ASP A 101 2.95 -6.02 11.97
C ASP A 101 2.25 -5.82 10.61
N TRP A 102 2.57 -4.72 9.90
CA TRP A 102 2.12 -4.50 8.52
C TRP A 102 2.59 -5.59 7.55
N LEU A 103 3.84 -6.04 7.64
CA LEU A 103 4.37 -7.15 6.83
C LEU A 103 3.66 -8.47 7.12
N SER A 104 3.33 -8.73 8.38
CA SER A 104 2.55 -9.91 8.78
C SER A 104 1.16 -9.88 8.16
N ASP A 105 0.51 -8.72 8.17
CA ASP A 105 -0.80 -8.52 7.56
C ASP A 105 -0.76 -8.68 6.04
N PHE A 106 0.24 -8.10 5.37
CA PHE A 106 0.49 -8.31 3.95
C PHE A 106 0.63 -9.80 3.60
N LYS A 107 1.50 -10.54 4.33
CA LYS A 107 1.74 -11.97 4.08
C LYS A 107 0.50 -12.82 4.30
N TRP A 108 -0.29 -12.50 5.33
CA TRP A 108 -1.57 -13.16 5.57
C TRP A 108 -2.56 -12.93 4.41
N MET A 109 -2.68 -11.71 3.91
CA MET A 109 -3.54 -11.40 2.76
C MET A 109 -3.04 -12.04 1.47
N ALA A 110 -1.73 -12.03 1.23
CA ALA A 110 -1.13 -12.71 0.09
C ALA A 110 -1.38 -14.22 0.11
N HIS A 111 -1.37 -14.83 1.30
CA HIS A 111 -1.76 -16.23 1.46
C HIS A 111 -3.24 -16.46 1.09
N LEU A 112 -4.15 -15.57 1.50
CA LEU A 112 -5.57 -15.63 1.09
C LEU A 112 -5.74 -15.46 -0.43
N VAL A 113 -4.92 -14.62 -1.06
CA VAL A 113 -4.93 -14.48 -2.52
C VAL A 113 -4.56 -15.81 -3.20
N ALA A 114 -3.53 -16.50 -2.68
CA ALA A 114 -3.05 -17.76 -3.24
C ALA A 114 -3.93 -18.97 -2.88
N THR A 115 -4.50 -19.00 -1.68
CA THR A 115 -5.30 -20.11 -1.14
C THR A 115 -6.62 -19.56 -0.60
N PRO A 116 -7.62 -19.36 -1.47
CA PRO A 116 -8.87 -18.74 -1.07
C PRO A 116 -9.67 -19.62 -0.11
N ARG A 117 -10.33 -19.01 0.88
CA ARG A 117 -11.17 -19.69 1.87
C ARG A 117 -12.31 -18.82 2.38
N GLU A 118 -13.19 -19.40 3.19
CA GLU A 118 -14.17 -18.62 3.93
C GLU A 118 -13.48 -17.66 4.93
N LEU A 119 -14.06 -16.48 5.06
CA LEU A 119 -13.62 -15.39 5.94
C LEU A 119 -14.67 -15.16 7.03
N THR A 120 -14.17 -14.92 8.23
CA THR A 120 -15.00 -14.30 9.27
C THR A 120 -15.23 -12.83 8.94
N PHE A 121 -16.27 -12.25 9.53
CA PHE A 121 -16.55 -10.82 9.40
C PHE A 121 -15.37 -9.94 9.85
N SER A 122 -14.69 -10.32 10.93
CA SER A 122 -13.51 -9.59 11.43
C SER A 122 -12.35 -9.64 10.44
N GLU A 123 -12.17 -10.74 9.72
CA GLU A 123 -11.15 -10.85 8.68
C GLU A 123 -11.49 -9.99 7.46
N ALA A 124 -12.75 -9.99 7.03
CA ALA A 124 -13.21 -9.12 5.97
C ALA A 124 -13.03 -7.64 6.33
N GLN A 125 -13.33 -7.25 7.57
CA GLN A 125 -13.07 -5.89 8.06
C GLN A 125 -11.57 -5.55 8.07
N LYS A 126 -10.72 -6.51 8.44
CA LYS A 126 -9.26 -6.34 8.41
C LYS A 126 -8.74 -6.14 6.98
N ILE A 127 -9.25 -6.93 6.02
CA ILE A 127 -8.93 -6.76 4.59
C ILE A 127 -9.35 -5.38 4.11
N ALA A 128 -10.57 -4.94 4.45
CA ALA A 128 -11.06 -3.61 4.07
C ALA A 128 -10.18 -2.49 4.65
N LYS A 129 -9.86 -2.56 5.95
CA LYS A 129 -8.96 -1.60 6.59
C LYS A 129 -7.58 -1.58 5.94
N PHE A 130 -7.04 -2.74 5.55
CA PHE A 130 -5.72 -2.79 4.93
C PHE A 130 -5.73 -2.21 3.51
N ILE A 131 -6.73 -2.53 2.67
CA ILE A 131 -6.73 -2.14 1.25
C ILE A 131 -7.20 -0.70 1.05
N ILE A 132 -8.29 -0.28 1.71
CA ILE A 132 -8.93 1.03 1.49
C ILE A 132 -8.98 1.90 2.75
N GLY A 133 -8.37 1.48 3.87
CA GLY A 133 -8.34 2.30 5.09
C GLY A 133 -7.37 3.48 4.99
N SER A 134 -7.61 4.53 5.78
CA SER A 134 -6.71 5.69 5.85
C SER A 134 -5.58 5.47 6.86
N GLU A 135 -4.40 6.05 6.60
CA GLU A 135 -3.22 5.90 7.46
C GLU A 135 -3.41 6.49 8.87
N ASN A 136 -4.32 7.46 9.02
CA ASN A 136 -4.53 8.16 10.27
C ASN A 136 -5.49 7.45 11.23
N ASP A 137 -5.98 6.24 10.89
CA ASP A 137 -6.86 5.41 11.74
C ASP A 137 -8.19 6.07 12.17
N LEU A 138 -8.47 7.31 11.73
CA LEU A 138 -9.65 8.09 12.15
C LEU A 138 -10.96 7.50 11.61
N THR A 139 -10.90 6.70 10.55
CA THR A 139 -12.07 6.12 9.90
C THR A 139 -11.78 4.71 9.45
N THR A 140 -12.55 3.75 9.97
CA THR A 140 -12.55 2.37 9.49
C THR A 140 -13.55 2.25 8.36
N PRO A 141 -13.23 1.57 7.24
CA PRO A 141 -14.17 1.36 6.15
C PRO A 141 -15.47 0.73 6.66
N THR A 142 -16.60 1.33 6.29
CA THR A 142 -17.92 0.93 6.80
C THR A 142 -18.62 0.02 5.81
N ILE A 143 -19.38 -0.96 6.31
CA ILE A 143 -20.20 -1.80 5.44
C ILE A 143 -21.48 -1.05 5.12
N THR A 144 -21.77 -0.93 3.82
CA THR A 144 -22.93 -0.17 3.36
C THR A 144 -24.00 -1.04 2.73
N CYS A 145 -23.65 -2.19 2.15
CA CYS A 145 -24.63 -3.18 1.71
C CYS A 145 -24.05 -4.58 1.50
N ILE A 146 -24.94 -5.55 1.31
CA ILE A 146 -24.63 -6.87 0.78
C ILE A 146 -25.26 -6.95 -0.62
N THR A 147 -24.45 -7.28 -1.61
CA THR A 147 -24.89 -7.42 -3.01
C THR A 147 -25.63 -8.74 -3.23
N ASN A 148 -26.44 -8.82 -4.29
CA ASN A 148 -27.15 -10.05 -4.67
C ASN A 148 -26.19 -11.22 -4.99
N SER A 149 -24.93 -10.92 -5.32
CA SER A 149 -23.86 -11.90 -5.56
C SER A 149 -23.09 -12.30 -4.30
N GLY A 150 -23.54 -11.86 -3.12
CA GLY A 150 -22.96 -12.25 -1.82
C GLY A 150 -21.71 -11.48 -1.40
N TYR A 151 -21.36 -10.39 -2.09
CA TYR A 151 -20.27 -9.51 -1.68
C TYR A 151 -20.76 -8.48 -0.65
N PHE A 152 -19.97 -8.31 0.41
CA PHE A 152 -20.08 -7.18 1.33
C PHE A 152 -19.37 -5.98 0.72
N ARG A 153 -20.09 -4.86 0.59
CA ARG A 153 -19.52 -3.60 0.12
C ARG A 153 -19.04 -2.77 1.30
N TYR A 154 -17.74 -2.54 1.35
CA TYR A 154 -17.07 -1.60 2.24
C TYR A 154 -16.89 -0.27 1.52
N GLU A 155 -17.13 0.83 2.24
CA GLU A 155 -16.95 2.20 1.76
C GLU A 155 -15.98 2.94 2.68
N GLN A 156 -15.00 3.61 2.06
CA GLN A 156 -14.14 4.59 2.70
C GLN A 156 -14.38 5.96 2.02
N VAL A 157 -14.59 6.98 2.83
CA VAL A 157 -14.73 8.36 2.37
C VAL A 157 -13.44 9.12 2.69
N PHE A 158 -12.88 9.78 1.68
CA PHE A 158 -11.78 10.73 1.80
C PHE A 158 -12.27 12.13 1.51
N ASP A 159 -11.41 13.14 1.69
CA ASP A 159 -11.80 14.55 1.53
C ASP A 159 -12.30 14.90 0.13
N VAL A 160 -11.83 14.20 -0.91
CA VAL A 160 -12.15 14.53 -2.32
C VAL A 160 -12.71 13.35 -3.14
N TYR A 161 -12.74 12.14 -2.59
CA TYR A 161 -13.24 10.95 -3.27
C TYR A 161 -13.76 9.89 -2.30
N ARG A 162 -14.42 8.86 -2.86
CA ARG A 162 -14.81 7.66 -2.13
C ARG A 162 -14.27 6.42 -2.81
N ASP A 163 -13.88 5.47 -1.98
CA ASP A 163 -13.43 4.15 -2.40
C ASP A 163 -14.41 3.07 -1.97
N PHE A 164 -14.56 2.08 -2.85
CA PHE A 164 -15.39 0.91 -2.60
C PHE A 164 -14.58 -0.36 -2.75
N LEU A 165 -14.71 -1.23 -1.75
CA LEU A 165 -14.15 -2.57 -1.77
C LEU A 165 -15.28 -3.59 -1.57
N TYR A 166 -15.34 -4.57 -2.46
CA TYR A 166 -16.33 -5.63 -2.41
C TYR A 166 -15.63 -6.92 -1.99
N ILE A 167 -16.02 -7.51 -0.86
CA ILE A 167 -15.42 -8.75 -0.36
C ILE A 167 -16.46 -9.85 -0.33
N ASN A 168 -16.17 -10.99 -0.95
CA ASN A 168 -16.97 -12.21 -0.85
C ASN A 168 -16.42 -13.07 0.30
N THR A 169 -17.15 -13.15 1.41
CA THR A 169 -16.70 -13.86 2.60
C THR A 169 -16.70 -15.38 2.46
N LEU A 170 -17.36 -15.95 1.45
CA LEU A 170 -17.34 -17.40 1.22
C LEU A 170 -16.12 -17.87 0.46
N THR A 171 -15.51 -16.97 -0.32
CA THR A 171 -14.41 -17.31 -1.24
C THR A 171 -13.13 -16.55 -0.95
N SER A 172 -13.15 -15.56 -0.05
CA SER A 172 -12.07 -14.57 0.13
C SER A 172 -11.67 -13.86 -1.17
N ASP A 173 -12.56 -13.81 -2.15
CA ASP A 173 -12.40 -12.95 -3.31
C ASP A 173 -12.73 -11.50 -2.94
N TRP A 174 -12.02 -10.56 -3.54
CA TRP A 174 -12.36 -9.15 -3.41
C TRP A 174 -12.10 -8.40 -4.70
N LYS A 175 -12.89 -7.34 -4.88
CA LYS A 175 -12.81 -6.44 -6.03
C LYS A 175 -12.79 -5.02 -5.54
N TYR A 176 -11.82 -4.27 -6.03
CA TYR A 176 -11.68 -2.85 -5.76
C TYR A 176 -12.28 -2.05 -6.92
N SER A 177 -13.10 -1.05 -6.60
CA SER A 177 -13.68 -0.13 -7.58
C SER A 177 -13.26 1.29 -7.23
N HIS A 178 -12.58 1.94 -8.16
CA HIS A 178 -11.94 3.23 -7.94
C HIS A 178 -12.92 4.41 -7.82
N MET A 179 -12.57 5.30 -6.90
CA MET A 179 -12.70 6.77 -6.89
C MET A 179 -13.91 7.34 -7.65
N ILE A 180 -15.01 7.50 -6.92
CA ILE A 180 -16.08 8.41 -7.35
C ILE A 180 -15.78 9.79 -6.73
N PRO A 181 -15.55 10.85 -7.53
CA PRO A 181 -15.40 12.22 -7.02
C PRO A 181 -16.63 12.63 -6.23
N LEU A 182 -16.45 13.34 -5.11
CA LEU A 182 -17.58 13.77 -4.28
C LEU A 182 -18.52 14.76 -4.96
N ASP A 183 -18.02 15.51 -5.96
CA ASP A 183 -18.74 16.59 -6.64
C ASP A 183 -19.50 16.17 -7.92
N CYS A 184 -19.80 14.87 -8.09
CA CYS A 184 -20.64 14.38 -9.19
C CYS A 184 -22.11 14.09 -8.78
N MET A 185 -22.58 14.66 -7.67
CA MET A 185 -23.99 14.58 -7.23
C MET A 185 -24.65 15.94 -7.14
#